data_AF-A0A956EVX8-F1
#
_entry.id   AF-A0A956EVX8-F1
#
_cell.length_a   1.000
_cell.length_b   1.000
_cell.length_c   1.000
_cell.angle_alpha   90.00
_cell.angle_beta   90.00
_cell.angle_gamma   90.00
#
_symmetry.space_group_name_H-M   'P 1'
#
loop_
_entity.id
_entity.type
_entity.pdbx_description
1 polymer ?
#
loop_
_entity_poly.entity_id
_entity_poly.type
_entity_poly.pdbx_seq_one_letter_code
_entity_poly.pdbx_strand_id
1 'polypeptide(L)'
;MAATDKAAPSLSADSIEAQMGRELERELLEGRLELPVLPLAAQEVVRAAGDPRVDAEQLAELIEEDPSLSAHLLRLANSSWFRARSEIGSLGQAVVRMG
;
A
#
# COMPACT_ATOMS: atom_id res chain seq x y z
N MET A 1 -15.34 36.43 19.95
CA MET A 1 -14.42 36.67 18.82
C MET A 1 -13.32 35.64 18.88
N ALA A 2 -13.38 34.62 18.02
CA ALA A 2 -12.51 33.47 18.04
C ALA A 2 -11.33 33.68 17.07
N ALA A 3 -10.12 33.65 17.62
CA ALA A 3 -8.90 33.41 16.88
C ALA A 3 -8.18 32.27 17.60
N THR A 4 -8.09 31.12 16.95
CA THR A 4 -6.98 30.17 17.11
C THR A 4 -6.85 29.41 15.80
N ASP A 5 -5.92 29.93 15.02
CA ASP A 5 -5.09 29.22 14.07
C ASP A 5 -4.62 27.89 14.69
N LYS A 6 -4.99 26.76 14.07
CA LYS A 6 -4.36 25.46 14.31
C LYS A 6 -3.88 24.96 12.96
N ALA A 7 -2.72 25.49 12.57
CA ALA A 7 -1.89 24.97 11.50
C ALA A 7 -1.83 23.44 11.57
N ALA A 8 -2.37 22.79 10.54
CA ALA A 8 -2.16 21.37 10.30
C ALA A 8 -0.67 21.16 10.00
N PRO A 9 0.06 20.29 10.74
CA PRO A 9 1.44 20.01 10.41
C PRO A 9 1.46 19.18 9.12
N SER A 10 2.24 19.66 8.15
CA SER A 10 2.44 19.05 6.83
C SER A 10 3.04 17.65 6.95
N LEU A 11 2.32 16.64 6.47
CA LEU A 11 2.75 15.24 6.37
C LEU A 11 3.83 15.10 5.30
N SER A 12 5.11 15.13 5.68
CA SER A 12 6.21 14.70 4.82
C SER A 12 6.26 13.17 4.74
N ALA A 13 6.58 12.66 3.56
CA ALA A 13 6.68 11.23 3.23
C ALA A 13 7.43 10.41 4.30
N ASP A 14 8.59 10.90 4.74
CA ASP A 14 9.43 10.30 5.77
C ASP A 14 8.73 10.19 7.15
N SER A 15 7.80 11.11 7.43
CA SER A 15 7.03 11.11 8.68
C SER A 15 5.94 10.04 8.68
N ILE A 16 5.39 9.69 7.51
CA ILE A 16 4.34 8.67 7.39
C ILE A 16 4.95 7.27 7.62
N GLU A 17 6.08 6.96 6.99
CA GLU A 17 6.78 5.68 7.20
C GLU A 17 7.21 5.52 8.65
N ALA A 18 7.81 6.56 9.24
CA ALA A 18 8.23 6.54 10.63
C ALA A 18 7.04 6.43 11.60
N GLN A 19 5.88 6.99 11.25
CA GLN A 19 4.67 6.93 12.08
C GLN A 19 3.93 5.60 11.94
N MET A 20 3.91 5.00 10.74
CA MET A 20 3.41 3.64 10.52
C MET A 20 4.26 2.60 11.24
N GLY A 21 5.60 2.71 11.17
CA GLY A 21 6.51 1.79 11.87
C GLY A 21 6.32 1.82 13.39
N ARG A 22 6.17 3.02 13.96
CA ARG A 22 5.90 3.20 15.40
C ARG A 22 4.55 2.64 15.82
N GLU A 23 3.51 2.81 15.00
CA GLU A 23 2.20 2.26 15.30
C GLU A 23 2.21 0.73 15.23
N LEU A 24 2.89 0.15 14.23
CA LEU A 24 3.04 -1.30 14.09
C LEU A 24 3.80 -1.90 15.29
N GLU A 25 4.89 -1.26 15.71
CA GLU A 25 5.69 -1.69 16.87
C GLU A 25 4.88 -1.64 18.16
N ARG A 26 4.06 -0.59 18.33
CA ARG A 26 3.16 -0.43 19.48
C ARG A 26 2.10 -1.53 19.53
N GLU A 27 1.42 -1.77 18.42
CA GLU A 27 0.39 -2.80 18.31
C GLU A 27 0.96 -4.23 18.50
N LEU A 28 2.23 -4.43 18.12
CA LEU A 28 2.94 -5.71 18.28
C LEU A 28 3.30 -5.95 19.75
N LEU A 29 3.83 -4.94 20.42
CA LEU A 29 4.17 -4.99 21.85
C LEU A 29 2.92 -5.14 22.73
N GLU A 30 1.80 -4.58 22.31
CA GLU A 30 0.53 -4.66 23.01
C GLU A 30 -0.27 -5.94 22.68
N GLY A 31 0.22 -6.78 21.76
CA GLY A 31 -0.41 -8.05 21.39
C GLY A 31 -1.79 -7.90 20.74
N ARG A 32 -2.09 -6.70 20.21
CA ARG A 32 -3.37 -6.35 19.58
C ARG A 32 -3.36 -6.57 18.07
N LEU A 33 -2.18 -6.83 17.50
CA LEU A 33 -2.01 -7.30 16.13
C LEU A 33 -2.40 -8.78 16.03
N GLU A 34 -3.64 -9.04 15.63
CA GLU A 34 -3.92 -10.26 14.88
C GLU A 34 -3.19 -10.12 13.55
N LEU A 35 -1.96 -10.65 13.48
CA LEU A 35 -1.25 -10.78 12.20
C LEU A 35 -2.13 -11.68 11.34
N PRO A 36 -2.81 -11.15 10.30
CA PRO A 36 -3.46 -12.04 9.37
C PRO A 36 -2.34 -12.91 8.79
N VAL A 37 -2.50 -14.23 8.90
CA VAL A 37 -1.63 -15.17 8.19
C VAL A 37 -1.59 -14.67 6.76
N LEU A 38 -0.42 -14.22 6.28
CA LEU A 38 -0.31 -13.64 4.95
C LEU A 38 -0.94 -14.63 3.97
N PRO A 39 -2.05 -14.26 3.30
CA PRO A 39 -2.73 -15.17 2.38
C PRO A 39 -1.70 -15.75 1.42
N LEU A 40 -1.86 -17.01 1.02
CA LEU A 40 -0.90 -17.68 0.13
C LEU A 40 -0.61 -16.82 -1.12
N ALA A 41 -1.65 -16.18 -1.67
CA ALA A 41 -1.56 -15.21 -2.76
C ALA A 41 -0.60 -14.05 -2.47
N ALA A 42 -0.62 -13.46 -1.27
CA ALA A 42 0.30 -12.39 -0.89
C ALA A 42 1.77 -12.85 -0.90
N GLN A 43 2.02 -14.10 -0.49
CA GLN A 43 3.37 -14.67 -0.48
C GLN A 43 3.89 -14.93 -1.91
N GLU A 44 3.01 -15.38 -2.79
CA GLU A 44 3.34 -15.60 -4.21
C GLU A 44 3.59 -14.28 -4.93
N VAL A 45 2.77 -13.25 -4.67
CA VAL A 45 2.98 -11.90 -5.19
C VAL A 45 4.32 -11.32 -4.74
N VAL A 46 4.67 -11.43 -3.45
CA VAL A 46 5.97 -10.96 -2.93
C VAL A 46 7.13 -11.72 -3.57
N ARG A 47 6.99 -13.03 -3.80
CA ARG A 47 8.01 -13.83 -4.49
C ARG A 47 8.15 -13.40 -5.96
N ALA A 48 7.03 -13.23 -6.65
CA ALA A 48 6.97 -12.88 -8.07
C ALA A 48 7.52 -11.47 -8.31
N ALA A 49 7.23 -10.52 -7.43
CA ALA A 49 7.78 -9.16 -7.50
C ALA A 49 9.32 -9.11 -7.36
N GLY A 50 9.93 -10.13 -6.76
CA GLY A 50 11.40 -10.26 -6.65
C GLY A 50 12.07 -11.01 -7.79
N ASP A 51 11.32 -11.60 -8.73
CA ASP A 51 11.87 -12.37 -9.86
C ASP A 51 11.98 -11.47 -11.10
N PRO A 52 13.19 -11.21 -11.65
CA PRO A 52 13.38 -10.38 -12.83
C PRO A 52 12.80 -10.98 -14.13
N ARG A 53 12.28 -12.21 -14.08
CA ARG A 53 11.60 -12.87 -15.22
C ARG A 53 10.09 -12.63 -15.21
N VAL A 54 9.55 -12.12 -14.12
CA VAL A 54 8.11 -11.83 -14.00
C VAL A 54 7.84 -10.45 -14.55
N ASP A 55 6.86 -10.36 -15.45
CA ASP A 55 6.39 -9.09 -15.98
C ASP A 55 5.22 -8.51 -15.16
N ALA A 56 4.90 -7.24 -15.42
CA ALA A 56 3.85 -6.53 -14.70
C ALA A 56 2.45 -7.13 -14.91
N GLU A 57 2.24 -7.85 -16.01
CA GLU A 57 0.97 -8.47 -16.36
C GLU A 57 0.75 -9.75 -15.54
N GLN A 58 1.78 -10.60 -15.47
CA GLN A 58 1.81 -11.78 -14.60
C GLN A 58 1.65 -11.43 -13.12
N LEU A 59 2.27 -10.33 -12.67
CA LEU A 59 2.08 -9.87 -11.30
C LEU A 59 0.65 -9.37 -11.06
N ALA A 60 0.05 -8.70 -12.04
CA ALA A 60 -1.35 -8.27 -11.95
C ALA A 60 -2.31 -9.47 -11.88
N GLU A 61 -2.08 -10.53 -12.67
CA GLU A 61 -2.87 -11.77 -12.64
C GLU A 61 -2.84 -12.42 -11.25
N LEU A 62 -1.65 -12.53 -10.63
CA LEU A 62 -1.52 -13.07 -9.27
C LEU A 62 -2.27 -12.24 -8.22
N ILE A 63 -2.32 -10.92 -8.40
CA ILE A 63 -3.03 -10.01 -7.49
C ILE A 63 -4.55 -10.08 -7.71
N GLU A 64 -5.00 -10.34 -8.95
CA GLU A 64 -6.41 -10.53 -9.29
C GLU A 64 -7.06 -11.71 -8.56
N GLU A 65 -6.30 -12.74 -8.21
CA GLU A 65 -6.80 -13.91 -7.47
C GLU A 65 -7.32 -13.55 -6.07
N ASP A 66 -6.87 -12.43 -5.50
CA ASP A 66 -7.33 -11.90 -4.21
C ASP A 66 -8.00 -10.52 -4.38
N PRO A 67 -9.35 -10.45 -4.29
CA PRO A 67 -10.10 -9.20 -4.39
C PRO A 67 -9.71 -8.14 -3.35
N SER A 68 -9.26 -8.56 -2.16
CA SER A 68 -8.85 -7.65 -1.09
C SER A 68 -7.52 -6.99 -1.42
N LEU A 69 -6.54 -7.78 -1.89
CA LEU A 69 -5.24 -7.28 -2.35
C LEU A 69 -5.41 -6.37 -3.57
N SER A 70 -6.21 -6.80 -4.54
CA SER A 70 -6.56 -6.00 -5.71
C SER A 70 -7.10 -4.62 -5.34
N ALA A 71 -8.11 -4.57 -4.46
CA ALA A 71 -8.70 -3.32 -4.02
C ALA A 71 -7.69 -2.46 -3.23
N HIS A 72 -6.82 -3.08 -2.43
CA HIS A 72 -5.78 -2.37 -1.69
C HIS A 72 -4.74 -1.75 -2.63
N LEU A 73 -4.28 -2.48 -3.64
CA LEU A 73 -3.33 -2.00 -4.64
C LEU A 73 -3.90 -0.80 -5.42
N LEU A 74 -5.15 -0.90 -5.88
CA LEU A 74 -5.81 0.20 -6.59
C LEU A 74 -5.95 1.45 -5.72
N ARG A 75 -6.31 1.29 -4.43
CA ARG A 75 -6.36 2.41 -3.48
C ARG A 75 -4.97 3.05 -3.29
N LEU A 76 -3.93 2.23 -3.20
CA LEU A 76 -2.57 2.70 -3.01
C LEU A 76 -2.04 3.42 -4.25
N ALA A 77 -2.26 2.87 -5.44
CA ALA A 77 -1.86 3.47 -6.72
C ALA A 77 -2.55 4.81 -6.98
N ASN A 78 -3.79 4.98 -6.49
CA ASN A 78 -4.53 6.24 -6.54
C ASN A 78 -4.25 7.18 -5.35
N SER A 79 -3.38 6.79 -4.41
CA SER A 79 -3.07 7.62 -3.26
C SER A 79 -2.31 8.89 -3.65
N SER A 80 -2.38 9.90 -2.80
CA SER A 80 -1.68 11.18 -2.99
C SER A 80 -0.17 11.03 -3.14
N TRP A 81 0.40 9.94 -2.60
CA TRP A 81 1.82 9.60 -2.72
C TRP A 81 2.20 9.26 -4.17
N PHE A 82 1.44 8.37 -4.81
CA PHE A 82 1.70 7.93 -6.18
C PHE A 82 1.14 8.89 -7.25
N ARG A 83 0.37 9.91 -6.81
CA ARG A 83 -0.05 11.12 -7.55
C ARG A 83 -0.39 10.81 -9.02
N ALA A 84 -1.46 10.06 -9.23
CA ALA A 84 -1.96 9.74 -10.57
C ALA A 84 -2.59 10.99 -11.22
N ARG A 85 -2.30 11.24 -12.49
CA ARG A 85 -2.95 12.34 -13.26
C ARG A 85 -4.41 12.04 -13.58
N SER A 86 -4.75 10.76 -13.60
CA SER A 86 -6.06 10.19 -13.86
C SER A 86 -6.25 9.00 -12.92
N GLU A 87 -7.50 8.70 -12.58
CA GLU A 87 -7.83 7.52 -11.79
C GLU A 87 -7.32 6.25 -12.49
N ILE A 88 -6.60 5.41 -11.73
CA ILE A 88 -6.12 4.10 -12.17
C ILE A 88 -7.21 3.09 -11.90
N GLY A 89 -7.75 2.51 -12.97
CA GLY A 89 -8.84 1.54 -12.93
C GLY A 89 -8.43 0.09 -13.18
N SER A 90 -7.16 -0.18 -13.53
CA SER A 90 -6.68 -1.55 -13.79
C SER A 90 -5.45 -1.89 -12.97
N LEU A 91 -5.32 -3.18 -12.64
CA LEU A 91 -4.21 -3.69 -11.83
C LEU A 91 -2.90 -3.63 -12.59
N GLY A 92 -2.88 -3.93 -13.89
CA GLY A 92 -1.67 -3.73 -14.71
C GLY A 92 -1.17 -2.28 -14.71
N GLN A 93 -2.07 -1.29 -14.81
CA GLN A 93 -1.69 0.12 -14.67
C GLN A 93 -1.18 0.45 -13.26
N ALA A 94 -1.80 -0.13 -12.23
CA ALA A 94 -1.35 0.04 -10.85
C ALA A 94 0.04 -0.55 -10.63
N VAL A 95 0.30 -1.77 -11.09
CA VAL A 95 1.61 -2.45 -10.98
C VAL A 95 2.70 -1.64 -11.69
N VAL A 96 2.48 -1.24 -12.94
CA VAL A 96 3.43 -0.42 -13.71
C VAL A 96 3.70 0.92 -13.03
N ARG A 97 2.70 1.50 -12.36
CA ARG A 97 2.85 2.76 -11.63
C ARG A 97 3.64 2.61 -10.33
N MET A 98 3.50 1.47 -9.67
CA MET A 98 4.14 1.15 -8.39
C MET A 98 5.62 0.77 -8.55
N GLY A 99 5.98 0.18 -9.71
CA GLY A 99 7.34 0.10 -10.26
C GLY A 99 8.46 -0.22 -9.27
#